data_AF-A0A1Q3TG29-F1
#
_entry.id   AF-A0A1Q3TG29-F1
#
_cell.length_a   1.000
_cell.length_b   1.000
_cell.length_c   1.000
_cell.angle_alpha   90.00
_cell.angle_beta   90.00
_cell.angle_gamma   90.00
#
_symmetry.space_group_name_H-M   'P 1'
#
loop_
_entity.id
_entity.type
_entity.pdbx_description
1 polymer ?
#
loop_
_entity_poly.entity_id
_entity_poly.type
_entity_poly.pdbx_seq_one_letter_code
_entity_poly.pdbx_strand_id
1 'polypeptide(L)' 'MKPVSKIDRYAIKKVKEKRLELGYSQADLSYALDVSATFIGQVESDKHKARYTLDRLNQIARVFKCSVHDLLPKDPL' A
#
# COMPACT_ATOMS: atom_id res chain seq x y z
N MET A 1 18.77 -5.22 8.50
CA MET A 1 17.36 -4.83 8.17
C MET A 1 16.53 -6.06 7.86
N LYS A 2 15.32 -6.18 8.46
CA LYS A 2 14.42 -7.33 8.29
C LYS A 2 13.80 -7.39 6.88
N PRO A 3 13.57 -8.59 6.33
CA PRO A 3 12.86 -8.74 5.05
C PRO A 3 11.43 -8.17 5.13
N VAL A 4 10.84 -7.92 3.96
CA VAL A 4 9.41 -7.59 3.84
C VAL A 4 8.64 -8.87 4.17
N SER A 5 7.74 -8.81 5.16
CA SER A 5 7.00 -9.98 5.63
C SER A 5 5.90 -10.39 4.63
N LYS A 6 5.30 -11.57 4.83
CA LYS A 6 4.17 -12.02 4.01
C LYS A 6 2.96 -11.09 4.14
N ILE A 7 2.67 -10.60 5.36
CA ILE A 7 1.59 -9.64 5.58
C ILE A 7 1.88 -8.30 4.91
N ASP A 8 3.13 -7.82 4.94
CA ASP A 8 3.52 -6.61 4.20
C ASP A 8 3.27 -6.79 2.69
N ARG A 9 3.70 -7.92 2.10
CA ARG A 9 3.49 -8.23 0.69
C ARG A 9 2.01 -8.32 0.32
N TYR A 10 1.20 -8.94 1.17
CA TYR A 10 -0.25 -9.00 1.00
C TYR A 10 -0.86 -7.60 0.95
N ALA A 11 -0.52 -6.75 1.92
CA ALA A 11 -1.06 -5.40 1.99
C ALA A 11 -0.62 -4.54 0.79
N ILE A 12 0.65 -4.61 0.39
CA ILE A 12 1.17 -3.93 -0.80
C ILE A 12 0.39 -4.35 -2.05
N LYS A 13 0.17 -5.66 -2.22
CA LYS A 13 -0.60 -6.18 -3.36
C LYS A 13 -2.03 -5.67 -3.36
N LYS A 14 -2.72 -5.69 -2.20
CA LYS A 14 -4.11 -5.21 -2.08
C LYS A 14 -4.23 -3.71 -2.35
N VAL A 15 -3.29 -2.91 -1.84
CA VAL A 15 -3.23 -1.47 -2.14
C VAL A 15 -3.05 -1.25 -3.64
N LYS A 16 -2.14 -1.97 -4.29
CA LYS A 16 -1.88 -1.85 -5.73
C LYS A 16 -3.09 -2.25 -6.57
N GLU A 17 -3.75 -3.37 -6.24
CA GLU A 17 -4.99 -3.82 -6.89
C GLU A 17 -6.05 -2.72 -6.83
N LYS A 18 -6.35 -2.22 -5.63
CA LYS A 18 -7.37 -1.20 -5.40
C LYS A 18 -7.02 0.14 -6.06
N ARG A 19 -5.75 0.52 -6.06
CA ARG A 19 -5.24 1.71 -6.75
C ARG A 19 -5.55 1.63 -8.25
N LEU A 20 -5.27 0.49 -8.88
CA LEU A 20 -5.52 0.27 -10.30
C LEU A 20 -7.02 0.19 -10.62
N GLU A 21 -7.82 -0.48 -9.77
CA GLU A 21 -9.29 -0.54 -9.90
C GLU A 21 -9.93 0.86 -9.88
N LEU A 22 -9.40 1.76 -9.05
CA LEU A 22 -9.87 3.14 -8.94
C LEU A 22 -9.26 4.07 -10.01
N GLY A 23 -8.38 3.57 -10.89
CA GLY A 23 -7.72 4.35 -11.94
C GLY A 23 -6.63 5.31 -11.45
N TYR A 24 -6.13 5.13 -10.22
CA TYR A 24 -5.06 5.97 -9.66
C TYR A 24 -3.70 5.55 -10.24
N SER A 25 -2.90 6.50 -10.70
CA SER A 25 -1.48 6.29 -10.92
C SER A 25 -0.72 6.25 -9.58
N GLN A 26 0.57 5.86 -9.63
CA GLN A 26 1.43 5.95 -8.44
C GLN A 26 1.61 7.41 -7.97
N ALA A 27 1.61 8.36 -8.91
CA ALA A 27 1.72 9.79 -8.61
C ALA A 27 0.44 10.32 -7.94
N ASP A 28 -0.74 9.87 -8.38
CA ASP A 28 -2.01 10.27 -7.77
C ASP A 28 -2.10 9.79 -6.33
N LEU A 29 -1.72 8.54 -6.07
CA LEU A 29 -1.67 8.01 -4.71
C LEU A 29 -0.63 8.75 -3.86
N SER A 30 0.53 9.09 -4.43
CA SER A 30 1.56 9.81 -3.69
C SER A 30 1.12 11.22 -3.30
N TYR A 31 0.43 11.92 -4.20
CA TYR A 31 -0.14 13.24 -3.95
C TYR A 31 -1.22 13.17 -2.84
N ALA A 32 -2.12 12.19 -2.90
CA ALA A 32 -3.16 12.00 -1.90
C ALA A 32 -2.63 11.65 -0.49
N LEU A 33 -1.44 11.05 -0.40
CA LEU A 33 -0.81 10.65 0.85
C LEU A 33 0.27 11.62 1.35
N ASP A 34 0.53 12.70 0.61
CA ASP A 34 1.62 13.65 0.86
C ASP A 34 2.98 12.93 1.01
N VAL A 35 3.32 12.12 0.00
CA VAL A 35 4.60 11.39 -0.11
C VAL A 35 5.19 11.52 -1.51
N SER A 36 6.43 11.09 -1.68
CA SER A 36 7.04 11.06 -3.02
C SER A 36 6.47 9.94 -3.89
N ALA A 37 6.31 10.19 -5.20
CA ALA A 37 5.94 9.14 -6.15
C ALA A 37 6.95 7.99 -6.16
N THR A 38 8.24 8.30 -5.95
CA THR A 38 9.30 7.30 -5.79
C THR A 38 9.05 6.37 -4.61
N PHE A 39 8.50 6.85 -3.50
CA PHE A 39 8.16 6.00 -2.36
C PHE A 39 7.10 4.96 -2.73
N ILE A 40 6.02 5.37 -3.41
CA ILE A 40 4.98 4.44 -3.87
C ILE A 40 5.58 3.41 -4.84
N GLY A 41 6.41 3.85 -5.79
CA GLY A 41 7.11 2.96 -6.73
C GLY A 41 8.04 1.96 -6.04
N GLN A 42 8.74 2.38 -4.98
CA GLN A 42 9.57 1.48 -4.17
C GLN A 42 8.74 0.48 -3.39
N VAL A 43 7.64 0.89 -2.76
CA VAL A 43 6.77 -0.01 -1.99
C VAL A 43 6.13 -1.07 -2.90
N GLU A 44 5.66 -0.69 -4.08
CA GLU A 44 5.03 -1.62 -5.03
C GLU A 44 6.01 -2.51 -5.80
N SER A 45 7.31 -2.33 -5.61
CA SER A 45 8.37 -3.07 -6.30
C SER A 45 8.95 -4.16 -5.40
N ASP A 46 9.12 -5.36 -5.95
CA ASP A 46 9.73 -6.47 -5.22
C ASP A 46 11.24 -6.29 -4.98
N LYS A 47 11.87 -5.34 -5.68
CA LYS A 47 13.30 -5.04 -5.57
C LYS A 47 13.65 -4.23 -4.31
N HIS A 48 12.67 -3.58 -3.68
CA HIS A 48 12.89 -2.73 -2.52
C HIS A 48 12.26 -3.34 -1.26
N LYS A 49 12.76 -2.89 -0.11
CA LYS A 49 12.28 -3.32 1.23
C LYS A 49 11.33 -2.30 1.87
N ALA A 50 10.85 -1.33 1.09
CA ALA A 50 9.88 -0.35 1.53
C ALA A 50 8.52 -1.03 1.76
N ARG A 51 7.77 -0.55 2.75
CA ARG A 51 6.47 -1.12 3.15
C ARG A 51 5.56 -0.02 3.67
N TYR A 52 4.25 -0.25 3.61
CA TYR A 52 3.29 0.62 4.29
C TYR A 52 3.25 0.30 5.77
N THR A 53 3.30 1.33 6.62
CA THR A 53 2.99 1.19 8.05
C THR A 53 1.47 1.06 8.24
N LEU A 54 1.02 0.63 9.42
CA LEU A 54 -0.41 0.58 9.74
C LEU A 54 -1.07 1.96 9.61
N ASP A 55 -0.40 3.02 10.05
CA ASP A 55 -0.87 4.39 9.87
C ASP A 55 -1.05 4.74 8.39
N ARG A 56 -0.09 4.35 7.55
CA ARG A 56 -0.17 4.58 6.11
C ARG A 56 -1.30 3.79 5.46
N LEU A 57 -1.51 2.53 5.86
CA LEU A 57 -2.65 1.73 5.39
C LEU A 57 -3.99 2.36 5.80
N ASN A 58 -4.09 2.91 7.00
CA ASN A 58 -5.28 3.65 7.44
C ASN A 58 -5.53 4.91 6.59
N GLN A 59 -4.48 5.67 6.26
CA GLN A 59 -4.60 6.83 5.35
C GLN A 59 -5.04 6.39 3.94
N ILE A 60 -4.44 5.31 3.41
CA ILE A 60 -4.82 4.74 2.12
C ILE A 60 -6.28 4.30 2.12
N ALA A 61 -6.75 3.65 3.20
CA ALA A 61 -8.13 3.24 3.34
C ALA A 61 -9.10 4.44 3.28
N ARG A 62 -8.73 5.59 3.87
CA ARG A 62 -9.49 6.84 3.74
C ARG A 62 -9.52 7.36 2.31
N VAL A 63 -8.38 7.38 1.62
CA VAL A 63 -8.28 7.80 0.21
C VAL A 63 -9.14 6.90 -0.69
N PHE A 64 -9.10 5.58 -0.47
CA PHE A 64 -9.84 4.59 -1.24
C PHE A 64 -11.29 4.38 -0.76
N LYS A 65 -11.74 5.14 0.25
CA LYS A 65 -13.06 5.04 0.88
C LYS A 65 -13.45 3.59 1.22
N CYS A 66 -12.53 2.84 1.82
CA CYS A 66 -12.73 1.46 2.22
C CYS A 66 -12.27 1.21 3.65
N SER A 67 -12.52 0.00 4.15
CA SER A 67 -12.01 -0.42 5.45
C SER A 67 -10.51 -0.72 5.36
N VAL A 68 -9.77 -0.45 6.44
CA VAL A 68 -8.38 -0.91 6.54
C VAL A 68 -8.28 -2.44 6.50
N HIS A 69 -9.34 -3.13 6.93
CA HIS A 69 -9.43 -4.59 6.84
C HIS A 69 -9.49 -5.09 5.40
N ASP A 70 -9.91 -4.26 4.43
CA ASP A 70 -9.90 -4.63 3.00
C ASP A 70 -8.46 -4.68 2.44
N LEU A 71 -7.50 -4.07 3.16
CA LEU A 71 -6.08 -4.00 2.80
C LEU A 71 -5.23 -5.02 3.58
N LEU A 72 -5.81 -5.74 4.54
CA LEU A 72 -5.12 -6.67 5.43
C LEU A 72 -5.69 -8.09 5.28
N PRO A 73 -4.91 -9.14 5.60
CA PRO A 73 -5.43 -10.49 5.58
C PRO A 73 -6.39 -10.70 6.76
N LYS A 74 -7.43 -11.52 6.56
CA LYS A 74 -8.37 -11.89 7.63
C LYS A 74 -7.75 -12.85 8.64
N ASP A 75 -6.86 -13.72 8.16
CA ASP A 75 -6.16 -14.72 8.95
C ASP A 75 -4.64 -14.47 8.93
N PRO A 76 -3.88 -14.99 9.91
CA PRO A 76 -2.42 -14.94 9.89
C PRO A 76 -1.79 -15.60 8.65
N LEU A 77 -0.63 -15.10 8.21
CA LEU A 77 0.12 -15.56 7.02
C LEU A 77 1.55 -16.04 7.32
#